data_AF-A0A5R9NZT5-F1
#
_entry.id   AF-A0A5R9NZT5-F1
#
_cell.length_a   1.000
_cell.length_b   1.000
_cell.length_c   1.000
_cell.angle_alpha   90.00
_cell.angle_beta   90.00
_cell.angle_gamma   90.00
#
_symmetry.space_group_name_H-M   'P 1'
#
loop_
_entity.id
_entity.type
_entity.pdbx_description
1 polymer ?
#
loop_
_entity_poly.entity_id
_entity_poly.type
_entity_poly.pdbx_seq_one_letter_code
_entity_poly.pdbx_strand_id
1 'polypeptide(L)'
;MSTEKQTEVSWYDRLSADYPGYVTRFPECNEGWDRLLRGFFEVVMASGVKPEQFDLRQIKEKWGELVIYYYFKDEVDEETIDRIRAAYHAAEEASRETCEITGKPGVLIERGGWYLVRSPEYIQPGDNIDGPIPETLKEAVDKALAGSGVAGEA
;
A
#
# COMPACT_ATOMS: atom_id res chain seq x y z
N MET A 1 9.54 37.96 -10.80
CA MET A 1 9.76 36.60 -11.33
C MET A 1 8.95 35.67 -10.46
N SER A 2 7.72 35.38 -10.89
CA SER A 2 6.84 34.48 -10.17
C SER A 2 7.36 33.06 -10.37
N THR A 3 7.80 32.43 -9.28
CA THR A 3 8.17 31.02 -9.29
C THR A 3 6.89 30.23 -9.55
N GLU A 4 6.73 29.70 -10.76
CA GLU A 4 5.72 28.71 -11.06
C GLU A 4 5.93 27.55 -10.09
N LYS A 5 4.99 27.37 -9.16
CA LYS A 5 4.93 26.14 -8.37
C LYS A 5 4.56 25.04 -9.35
N GLN A 6 5.55 24.28 -9.78
CA GLN A 6 5.35 23.01 -10.47
C GLN A 6 4.46 22.16 -9.55
N THR A 7 3.19 21.99 -9.90
CA THR A 7 2.27 21.14 -9.15
C THR A 7 2.67 19.71 -9.44
N GLU A 8 3.34 19.08 -8.48
CA GLU A 8 3.66 17.67 -8.53
C GLU A 8 2.36 16.87 -8.66
N VAL A 9 2.24 16.09 -9.74
CA VAL A 9 1.09 15.22 -9.98
C VAL A 9 1.08 14.18 -8.86
N SER A 10 -0.03 14.05 -8.12
CA SER A 10 -0.07 13.10 -7.00
C SER A 10 0.07 11.66 -7.49
N TRP A 11 0.51 10.75 -6.63
CA TRP A 11 0.63 9.32 -6.99
C TRP A 11 -0.72 8.72 -7.39
N TYR A 12 -1.80 9.18 -6.75
CA TYR A 12 -3.16 8.81 -7.12
C TYR A 12 -3.51 9.27 -8.54
N ASP A 13 -3.16 10.51 -8.91
CA ASP A 13 -3.44 11.01 -10.27
C ASP A 13 -2.70 10.18 -11.32
N ARG A 14 -1.47 9.72 -11.03
CA ARG A 14 -0.74 8.79 -11.90
C ARG A 14 -1.45 7.44 -11.99
N LEU A 15 -1.80 6.85 -10.85
CA LEU A 15 -2.52 5.57 -10.81
C LEU A 15 -3.86 5.65 -11.56
N SER A 16 -4.62 6.71 -11.37
CA SER A 16 -5.90 6.93 -12.06
C SER A 16 -5.72 7.15 -13.57
N ALA A 17 -4.65 7.84 -13.98
CA ALA A 17 -4.32 8.05 -15.38
C ALA A 17 -3.87 6.75 -16.08
N ASP A 18 -3.16 5.87 -15.39
CA ASP A 18 -2.66 4.60 -15.94
C ASP A 18 -3.77 3.54 -16.07
N TYR A 19 -4.79 3.58 -15.19
CA TYR A 19 -5.93 2.64 -15.20
C TYR A 19 -7.27 3.37 -15.29
N PRO A 20 -7.52 4.11 -16.39
CA PRO A 20 -8.70 4.95 -16.53
C PRO A 20 -9.97 4.09 -16.50
N GLY A 21 -10.94 4.50 -15.65
CA GLY A 21 -12.21 3.79 -15.48
C GLY A 21 -12.16 2.58 -14.54
N TYR A 22 -10.97 2.03 -14.23
CA TYR A 22 -10.81 1.02 -13.18
C TYR A 22 -10.56 1.67 -11.82
N VAL A 23 -9.72 2.70 -11.78
CA VAL A 23 -9.40 3.47 -10.57
C VAL A 23 -10.35 4.67 -10.50
N THR A 24 -11.54 4.43 -9.93
CA THR A 24 -12.63 5.43 -9.83
C THR A 24 -12.83 6.00 -8.42
N ARG A 25 -12.01 5.56 -7.46
CA ARG A 25 -12.07 5.96 -6.05
C ARG A 25 -10.68 6.30 -5.57
N PHE A 26 -10.59 7.31 -4.72
CA PHE A 26 -9.35 7.69 -4.05
C PHE A 26 -8.93 6.57 -3.07
N PRO A 27 -7.68 6.09 -3.13
CA PRO A 27 -7.15 5.15 -2.16
C PRO A 27 -6.97 5.78 -0.77
N GLU A 28 -7.60 5.20 0.23
CA GLU A 28 -7.41 5.56 1.65
C GLU A 28 -6.19 4.81 2.21
N CYS A 29 -5.05 4.93 1.54
CA CYS A 29 -3.76 4.33 1.90
C CYS A 29 -2.60 5.20 1.38
N ASN A 30 -1.36 4.81 1.66
CA ASN A 30 -0.17 5.57 1.27
C ASN A 30 0.50 5.02 -0.02
N GLU A 31 1.36 5.83 -0.63
CA GLU A 31 1.99 5.58 -1.95
C GLU A 31 2.89 4.33 -1.99
N GLY A 32 3.43 3.88 -0.86
CA GLY A 32 4.29 2.71 -0.80
C GLY A 32 3.64 1.43 -1.33
N TRP A 33 2.32 1.38 -1.40
CA TRP A 33 1.56 0.26 -1.98
C TRP A 33 1.17 0.46 -3.46
N ASP A 34 1.62 1.54 -4.12
CA ASP A 34 1.35 1.82 -5.55
C ASP A 34 1.68 0.61 -6.45
N ARG A 35 2.83 -0.04 -6.24
CA ARG A 35 3.21 -1.24 -7.01
C ARG A 35 2.26 -2.42 -6.81
N LEU A 36 1.72 -2.59 -5.61
CA LEU A 36 0.77 -3.67 -5.30
C LEU A 36 -0.56 -3.42 -6.00
N LEU A 37 -1.04 -2.17 -5.95
CA LEU A 37 -2.24 -1.73 -6.66
C LEU A 37 -2.10 -1.88 -8.17
N ARG A 38 -0.96 -1.46 -8.75
CA ARG A 38 -0.65 -1.64 -10.16
C ARG A 38 -0.69 -3.10 -10.58
N GLY A 39 -0.05 -3.99 -9.83
CA GLY A 39 -0.06 -5.42 -10.09
C GLY A 39 -1.49 -5.99 -10.08
N PHE A 40 -2.33 -5.56 -9.13
CA PHE A 40 -3.74 -5.94 -9.11
C PHE A 40 -4.49 -5.47 -10.37
N PHE A 41 -4.39 -4.19 -10.74
CA PHE A 41 -5.11 -3.64 -11.91
C PHE A 41 -4.59 -4.18 -13.24
N GLU A 42 -3.29 -4.47 -13.36
CA GLU A 42 -2.71 -5.15 -14.50
C GLU A 42 -3.35 -6.52 -14.72
N VAL A 43 -3.58 -7.30 -13.65
CA VAL A 43 -4.27 -8.59 -13.76
C VAL A 43 -5.73 -8.42 -14.16
N VAL A 44 -6.43 -7.41 -13.61
CA VAL A 44 -7.82 -7.11 -14.01
C VAL A 44 -7.89 -6.84 -15.52
N MET A 45 -7.02 -5.97 -16.04
CA MET A 45 -6.97 -5.63 -17.46
C MET A 45 -6.56 -6.82 -18.34
N ALA A 46 -5.52 -7.55 -17.94
CA ALA A 46 -5.03 -8.72 -18.68
C ALA A 46 -6.03 -9.87 -18.73
N SER A 47 -6.99 -9.90 -17.81
CA SER A 47 -8.09 -10.87 -17.82
C SER A 47 -9.23 -10.50 -18.77
N GLY A 48 -9.13 -9.37 -19.48
CA GLY A 48 -10.13 -8.95 -20.47
C GLY A 48 -11.36 -8.28 -19.86
N VAL A 49 -11.41 -8.10 -18.55
CA VAL A 49 -12.48 -7.36 -17.86
C VAL A 49 -12.39 -5.89 -18.24
N LYS A 50 -13.47 -5.33 -18.81
CA LYS A 50 -13.53 -3.92 -19.21
C LYS A 50 -13.87 -3.00 -18.03
N PRO A 51 -13.53 -1.69 -18.08
CA PRO A 51 -13.88 -0.75 -17.02
C PRO A 51 -15.37 -0.74 -16.68
N GLU A 52 -16.25 -0.92 -17.67
CA GLU A 52 -17.69 -0.90 -17.45
C GLU A 52 -18.16 -2.09 -16.60
N GLN A 53 -17.47 -3.22 -16.69
CA GLN A 53 -17.78 -4.47 -15.98
C GLN A 53 -17.24 -4.50 -14.56
N PHE A 54 -16.27 -3.64 -14.22
CA PHE A 54 -15.60 -3.61 -12.92
C PHE A 54 -16.07 -2.41 -12.09
N ASP A 55 -16.56 -2.62 -10.87
CA ASP A 55 -16.89 -1.52 -9.94
C ASP A 55 -15.93 -1.52 -8.75
N LEU A 56 -15.00 -0.56 -8.73
CA LEU A 56 -14.18 -0.29 -7.56
C LEU A 56 -15.00 0.42 -6.48
N ARG A 57 -15.10 -0.21 -5.31
CA ARG A 57 -15.88 0.31 -4.17
C ARG A 57 -15.04 1.13 -3.22
N GLN A 58 -13.89 0.61 -2.84
CA GLN A 58 -12.99 1.26 -1.90
C GLN A 58 -11.61 0.58 -1.97
N ILE A 59 -10.56 1.37 -1.80
CA ILE A 59 -9.22 0.91 -1.48
C ILE A 59 -8.87 1.54 -0.14
N LYS A 60 -8.40 0.77 0.83
CA LYS A 60 -8.01 1.30 2.13
C LYS A 60 -6.93 0.46 2.80
N GLU A 61 -6.26 1.08 3.77
CA GLU A 61 -5.53 0.36 4.82
C GLU A 61 -6.49 -0.11 5.92
N LYS A 62 -6.29 -1.34 6.39
CA LYS A 62 -6.98 -1.87 7.55
C LYS A 62 -6.08 -2.86 8.28
N TRP A 63 -5.74 -2.57 9.53
CA TRP A 63 -4.90 -3.41 10.38
C TRP A 63 -3.48 -3.63 9.81
N GLY A 64 -2.95 -2.64 9.08
CA GLY A 64 -1.67 -2.76 8.39
C GLY A 64 -1.74 -3.53 7.07
N GLU A 65 -2.95 -3.79 6.55
CA GLU A 65 -3.18 -4.55 5.32
C GLU A 65 -3.90 -3.73 4.26
N LEU A 66 -3.55 -3.98 3.00
CA LEU A 66 -4.23 -3.42 1.84
C LEU A 66 -5.54 -4.17 1.59
N VAL A 67 -6.66 -3.43 1.60
CA VAL A 67 -7.98 -3.97 1.27
C VAL A 67 -8.52 -3.31 0.00
N ILE A 68 -8.93 -4.12 -0.97
CA ILE A 68 -9.51 -3.67 -2.24
C ILE A 68 -10.92 -4.27 -2.37
N TYR A 69 -11.94 -3.44 -2.18
CA TYR A 69 -13.32 -3.85 -2.39
C TYR A 69 -13.75 -3.56 -3.82
N TYR A 70 -14.20 -4.59 -4.53
CA TYR A 70 -14.71 -4.50 -5.90
C TYR A 70 -15.85 -5.51 -6.13
N TYR A 71 -16.62 -5.30 -7.20
CA TYR A 71 -17.54 -6.31 -7.73
C TYR A 71 -17.62 -6.24 -9.26
N PHE A 72 -18.13 -7.29 -9.89
CA PHE A 72 -18.41 -7.31 -11.33
C PHE A 72 -19.88 -6.99 -11.60
N LYS A 73 -20.15 -6.02 -12.48
CA LYS A 73 -21.52 -5.57 -12.81
C LYS A 73 -22.25 -6.56 -13.71
N ASP A 74 -21.51 -7.26 -14.55
CA ASP A 74 -21.99 -8.28 -15.49
C ASP A 74 -21.43 -9.66 -15.11
N GLU A 75 -21.94 -10.70 -15.77
CA GLU A 75 -21.40 -12.05 -15.64
C GLU A 75 -19.96 -12.09 -16.18
N VAL A 76 -19.05 -12.55 -15.32
CA VAL A 76 -17.64 -12.80 -15.61
C VAL A 76 -17.40 -14.26 -15.30
N ASP A 77 -16.64 -14.96 -16.15
CA ASP A 77 -16.38 -16.38 -15.96
C ASP A 77 -15.58 -16.65 -14.67
N GLU A 78 -15.76 -17.84 -14.11
CA GLU A 78 -15.18 -18.22 -12.82
C GLU A 78 -13.64 -18.21 -12.84
N GLU A 79 -13.01 -18.61 -13.95
CA GLU A 79 -11.55 -18.59 -14.09
C GLU A 79 -10.99 -17.17 -13.99
N THR A 80 -11.64 -16.22 -14.66
CA THR A 80 -11.30 -14.79 -14.57
C THR A 80 -11.49 -14.26 -13.16
N ILE A 81 -12.60 -14.61 -12.49
CA ILE A 81 -12.86 -14.20 -11.10
C ILE A 81 -11.76 -14.71 -10.17
N ASP A 82 -11.39 -15.98 -10.29
CA ASP A 82 -10.37 -16.60 -9.45
C ASP A 82 -8.99 -16.00 -9.69
N ARG A 83 -8.64 -15.67 -10.94
CA ARG A 83 -7.37 -15.00 -11.26
C ARG A 83 -7.29 -13.61 -10.62
N ILE A 84 -8.36 -12.83 -10.69
CA ILE A 84 -8.40 -11.48 -10.10
C ILE A 84 -8.40 -11.58 -8.55
N ARG A 85 -9.11 -12.56 -7.99
CA ARG A 85 -9.10 -12.82 -6.54
C ARG A 85 -7.71 -13.24 -6.06
N ALA A 86 -6.99 -14.07 -6.81
CA ALA A 86 -5.62 -14.44 -6.50
C ALA A 86 -4.68 -13.22 -6.53
N ALA A 87 -4.85 -12.30 -7.49
CA ALA A 87 -4.10 -11.05 -7.53
C ALA A 87 -4.41 -10.14 -6.33
N TYR A 88 -5.67 -10.05 -5.92
CA TYR A 88 -6.05 -9.36 -4.68
C TYR A 88 -5.35 -9.95 -3.47
N HIS A 89 -5.43 -11.27 -3.25
CA HIS A 89 -4.78 -11.91 -2.10
C HIS A 89 -3.26 -11.79 -2.12
N ALA A 90 -2.64 -11.83 -3.30
CA ALA A 90 -1.21 -11.59 -3.42
C ALA A 90 -0.83 -10.16 -3.01
N ALA A 91 -1.63 -9.15 -3.38
CA ALA A 91 -1.42 -7.76 -2.99
C ALA A 91 -1.68 -7.54 -1.48
N GLU A 92 -2.74 -8.14 -0.94
CA GLU A 92 -3.08 -8.12 0.49
C GLU A 92 -1.95 -8.75 1.33
N GLU A 93 -1.48 -9.95 0.97
CA GLU A 93 -0.37 -10.61 1.66
C GLU A 93 0.92 -9.78 1.59
N ALA A 94 1.29 -9.31 0.40
CA ALA A 94 2.50 -8.52 0.21
C ALA A 94 2.48 -7.20 1.00
N SER A 95 1.29 -6.64 1.23
CA SER A 95 1.14 -5.39 1.99
C SER A 95 1.57 -5.53 3.45
N ARG A 96 1.43 -6.72 4.07
CA ARG A 96 1.82 -7.01 5.46
C ARG A 96 3.32 -6.86 5.72
N GLU A 97 4.13 -6.95 4.68
CA GLU A 97 5.59 -6.86 4.75
C GLU A 97 6.13 -5.65 3.98
N THR A 98 5.25 -4.84 3.37
CA THR A 98 5.62 -3.67 2.57
C THR A 98 5.25 -2.41 3.31
N CYS A 99 6.24 -1.54 3.58
CA CYS A 99 6.01 -0.24 4.17
C CYS A 99 5.02 0.58 3.33
N GLU A 100 3.89 0.98 3.90
CA GLU A 100 2.87 1.72 3.15
C GLU A 100 3.33 3.12 2.73
N ILE A 101 4.38 3.69 3.33
CA ILE A 101 4.92 5.00 2.94
C ILE A 101 5.97 4.86 1.82
N THR A 102 6.87 3.89 1.92
CA THR A 102 8.08 3.83 1.07
C THR A 102 8.08 2.71 0.04
N GLY A 103 7.23 1.71 0.20
CA GLY A 103 7.23 0.50 -0.62
C GLY A 103 8.42 -0.44 -0.41
N LYS A 104 9.30 -0.14 0.55
CA LYS A 104 10.40 -1.02 0.98
C LYS A 104 9.89 -2.09 1.95
N PRO A 105 10.66 -3.17 2.20
CA PRO A 105 10.36 -4.09 3.28
C PRO A 105 10.17 -3.37 4.61
N GLY A 106 9.14 -3.77 5.36
CA GLY A 106 8.78 -3.20 6.64
C GLY A 106 8.33 -4.26 7.63
N VAL A 107 8.05 -3.81 8.85
CA VAL A 107 7.49 -4.62 9.93
C VAL A 107 6.17 -4.01 10.38
N LEU A 108 5.27 -4.85 10.85
CA LEU A 108 4.02 -4.40 11.46
C LEU A 108 4.33 -3.76 12.82
N ILE A 109 3.83 -2.55 13.01
CA ILE A 109 3.90 -1.82 14.26
C ILE A 109 2.51 -1.46 14.75
N GLU A 110 2.37 -1.32 16.05
CA GLU A 110 1.26 -0.66 16.72
C GLU A 110 1.75 0.69 17.26
N ARG A 111 1.04 1.76 16.87
CA ARG A 111 1.30 3.13 17.31
C ARG A 111 -0.02 3.81 17.68
N GLY A 112 -0.32 3.86 18.98
CA GLY A 112 -1.47 4.61 19.50
C GLY A 112 -2.83 4.06 19.03
N GLY A 113 -2.95 2.74 18.94
CA GLY A 113 -4.12 2.00 18.46
C GLY A 113 -4.14 1.75 16.95
N TRP A 114 -3.15 2.25 16.22
CA TRP A 114 -3.05 2.08 14.76
C TRP A 114 -2.01 1.03 14.40
N TYR A 115 -2.41 0.12 13.52
CA TYR A 115 -1.57 -0.95 13.01
C TYR A 115 -1.05 -0.56 11.63
N LEU A 116 0.27 -0.54 11.46
CA LEU A 116 0.91 0.07 10.32
C LEU A 116 2.15 -0.74 9.92
N VAL A 117 2.38 -0.95 8.63
CA VAL A 117 3.64 -1.56 8.17
C VAL A 117 4.66 -0.45 7.88
N ARG A 118 5.82 -0.51 8.54
CA ARG A 118 6.85 0.54 8.48
C ARG A 118 8.21 -0.03 8.16
N SER A 119 8.88 0.59 7.20
CA SER A 119 10.32 0.39 6.98
C SER A 119 11.09 0.99 8.16
N PRO A 120 12.30 0.51 8.48
CA PRO A 120 13.05 0.96 9.66
C PRO A 120 13.20 2.48 9.79
N GLU A 121 13.33 3.21 8.68
CA GLU A 121 13.45 4.67 8.64
C GLU A 121 12.20 5.45 9.09
N TYR A 122 11.04 4.79 9.21
CA TYR A 122 9.78 5.38 9.71
C TYR A 122 9.34 4.82 11.08
N ILE A 123 10.14 3.94 11.67
CA ILE A 123 9.95 3.47 13.04
C ILE A 123 10.44 4.55 14.00
N GLN A 124 9.69 4.78 15.06
CA GLN A 124 9.95 5.77 16.09
C GLN A 124 10.22 5.10 17.44
N PRO A 125 11.03 5.72 18.31
CA PRO A 125 11.13 5.29 19.69
C PRO A 125 9.75 5.23 20.35
N GLY A 126 9.40 4.08 20.90
CA GLY A 126 8.09 3.83 21.53
C GLY A 126 7.06 3.15 20.64
N ASP A 127 7.36 2.88 19.36
CA ASP A 127 6.54 1.97 18.55
C ASP A 127 6.59 0.55 19.12
N ASN A 128 5.45 -0.13 19.14
CA ASN A 128 5.36 -1.54 19.50
C ASN A 128 5.45 -2.38 18.24
N ILE A 129 6.46 -3.23 18.10
CA ILE A 129 6.51 -4.18 16.98
C ILE A 129 5.49 -5.30 17.24
N ASP A 130 4.57 -5.51 16.30
CA ASP A 130 3.60 -6.61 16.37
C ASP A 130 3.98 -7.72 15.40
N GLY A 131 4.65 -8.74 15.92
CA GLY A 131 5.10 -9.90 15.15
C GLY A 131 6.62 -10.01 15.02
N PRO A 132 7.10 -11.01 14.25
CA PRO A 132 8.52 -11.26 14.10
C PRO A 132 9.18 -10.19 13.23
N ILE A 133 10.37 -9.73 13.64
CA ILE A 133 11.22 -8.88 12.81
C ILE A 133 12.04 -9.78 11.88
N PRO A 134 11.98 -9.59 10.54
CA PRO A 134 12.87 -10.28 9.62
C PRO A 134 14.33 -10.02 9.96
N GLU A 135 15.18 -11.05 9.89
CA GLU A 135 16.61 -10.93 10.25
C GLU A 135 17.31 -9.84 9.43
N THR A 136 16.89 -9.65 8.17
CA THR A 136 17.38 -8.61 7.27
C THR A 136 17.08 -7.17 7.73
N LEU A 137 16.08 -6.99 8.61
CA LEU A 137 15.65 -5.68 9.12
C LEU A 137 16.06 -5.47 10.58
N LYS A 138 16.42 -6.53 11.31
CA LYS A 138 16.60 -6.52 12.76
C LYS A 138 17.51 -5.41 13.27
N GLU A 139 18.73 -5.31 12.74
CA GLU A 139 19.69 -4.28 13.17
C GLU A 139 19.14 -2.86 12.97
N ALA A 140 18.47 -2.61 11.84
CA ALA A 140 17.91 -1.31 11.53
C ALA A 140 16.70 -0.96 12.40
N VAL A 141 15.83 -1.94 12.69
CA VAL A 141 14.68 -1.78 13.59
C VAL A 141 15.15 -1.53 15.02
N ASP A 142 16.09 -2.32 15.54
CA ASP A 142 16.64 -2.16 16.89
C ASP A 142 17.26 -0.76 17.08
N LYS A 143 18.01 -0.30 16.06
CA LYS A 143 18.57 1.05 16.05
C LYS A 143 17.51 2.15 16.03
N ALA A 144 16.42 1.97 15.28
CA ALA A 144 15.33 2.95 15.22
C ALA A 144 14.59 3.05 16.57
N LEU A 145 14.31 1.90 17.20
CA LEU A 145 13.62 1.82 18.49
C LEU A 145 14.45 2.38 19.66
N ALA A 146 15.77 2.16 19.66
CA ALA A 146 16.68 2.72 20.65
C ALA A 146 16.69 4.28 20.63
N GLY A 147 16.21 4.87 19.54
CA GLY A 147 16.35 6.29 19.24
C GLY A 147 17.79 6.63 18.89
N SER A 148 18.00 7.51 17.91
CA SER A 148 19.27 8.22 17.87
C SER A 148 19.40 8.93 19.21
N GLY A 149 20.36 8.52 20.04
CA GLY A 149 20.85 9.32 21.15
C GLY A 149 21.39 10.63 20.57
N VAL A 150 20.50 11.57 20.29
CA VAL A 150 20.88 12.97 20.10
C VAL A 150 21.08 13.45 21.51
N ALA A 151 22.35 13.47 21.91
CA ALA A 151 22.82 14.37 22.94
C ALA A 151 22.24 15.75 22.62
N GLY A 152 21.26 16.18 23.41
CA GLY A 152 20.81 17.56 23.40
C GLY A 152 21.96 18.41 23.92
N GLU A 153 22.71 19.01 23.01
CA GLU A 153 23.36 20.30 23.28
C GLU A 153 22.27 21.38 23.32
N ALA A 154 22.01 21.89 24.53
CA ALA A 154 21.72 23.29 24.82
C ALA A 154 21.78 23.52 26.35
#